data_AF-B8CTN8-F1
#
_entry.id   AF-B8CTN8-F1
#
_cell.length_a   1.000
_cell.length_b   1.000
_cell.length_c   1.000
_cell.angle_alpha   90.00
_cell.angle_beta   90.00
_cell.angle_gamma   90.00
#
_symmetry.space_group_name_H-M   'P 1'
#
loop_
_entity.id
_entity.type
_entity.pdbx_description
1 polymer ?
#
loop_
_entity_poly.entity_id
_entity_poly.type
_entity_poly.pdbx_seq_one_letter_code
_entity_poly.pdbx_strand_id
1 'polypeptide(L)'
;MDRVKNTTISLTFSESAVLHQLLIADGVCGKEELLAIGWPDRVVAATSLTQCISTLRKKLENYPEVQLKTVARRGYELHISERSHIKMLAVNDAESIKTALIDVSMMVKIAGIVLVLLLILFGWYNSDYHRSVKNSSLWNADKKIPLNIGGTKEIVPMFYKSEVEHLHHSMWQKHLAPESNHLDNFKNFEGFTATDGRNYSMAVCPNVVKGQCSGLGLMNIAAIDPNPAGLNINQFAELSERLEKRIRYNKIIIPHDSSDGDITEHHYHADVYFPVAGELLVRADLSLSLIYEGEDSGQFYSATCITDEDCLTTPIKYKVRGTFKQYQQKISGMAVDVFQVQLSQKEFIKPETVSPSAMHFYRAIRKHDITDEELYFYRVYTDEKSAVWITPILGSIVAWYKYDQVRI
;
A
#
# COMPACT_ATOMS: atom_id res chain seq x y z
N MET A 1 62.66 12.00 -37.58
CA MET A 1 62.89 11.27 -36.31
C MET A 1 61.65 11.45 -35.45
N ASP A 2 60.99 10.36 -35.07
CA ASP A 2 59.93 10.44 -34.05
C ASP A 2 60.60 10.70 -32.70
N ARG A 3 60.46 11.92 -32.15
CA ARG A 3 61.04 12.30 -30.85
C ARG A 3 60.33 11.65 -29.67
N VAL A 4 59.16 11.04 -29.87
CA VAL A 4 58.34 10.45 -28.80
C VAL A 4 58.56 8.94 -28.67
N LYS A 5 58.78 8.22 -29.77
CA LYS A 5 59.08 6.76 -29.75
C LYS A 5 60.53 6.40 -30.09
N ASN A 6 61.38 7.38 -30.38
CA ASN A 6 62.79 7.21 -30.77
C ASN A 6 62.99 6.23 -31.95
N THR A 7 62.04 6.21 -32.89
CA THR A 7 62.07 5.35 -34.08
C THR A 7 62.42 6.17 -35.32
N THR A 8 63.28 5.61 -36.16
CA THR A 8 63.66 6.18 -37.45
C THR A 8 63.03 5.37 -38.58
N ILE A 9 62.18 6.01 -39.37
CA ILE A 9 61.61 5.41 -40.59
C ILE A 9 62.52 5.74 -41.75
N SER A 10 63.05 4.74 -42.44
CA SER A 10 63.83 4.94 -43.65
C SER A 10 62.91 5.27 -44.84
N LEU A 11 63.06 6.49 -45.38
CA LEU A 11 62.40 6.92 -46.61
C LEU A 11 63.41 6.88 -47.75
N THR A 12 62.94 6.48 -48.94
CA THR A 12 63.73 6.64 -50.17
C THR A 12 63.82 8.13 -50.53
N PHE A 13 64.77 8.49 -51.40
CA PHE A 13 64.94 9.88 -51.84
C PHE A 13 63.63 10.50 -52.35
N SER A 14 62.93 9.81 -53.25
CA SER A 14 61.68 10.29 -53.83
C SER A 14 60.55 10.39 -52.78
N GLU A 15 60.47 9.45 -51.83
CA GLU A 15 59.50 9.53 -50.73
C GLU A 15 59.77 10.73 -49.81
N SER A 16 61.04 10.97 -49.48
CA SER A 16 61.45 12.10 -48.63
C SER A 16 61.23 13.44 -49.32
N ALA A 17 61.56 13.55 -50.61
CA ALA A 17 61.40 14.78 -51.39
C ALA A 17 59.92 15.15 -51.57
N VAL A 18 59.07 14.16 -51.89
CA VAL A 18 57.61 14.34 -52.02
C VAL A 18 56.98 14.71 -50.67
N LEU A 19 57.34 14.03 -49.58
CA LEU A 19 56.82 14.35 -48.25
C LEU A 19 57.27 15.73 -47.77
N HIS A 20 58.51 16.12 -48.03
CA HIS A 20 59.04 17.43 -47.68
C HIS A 20 58.29 18.55 -48.42
N GLN A 21 58.01 18.39 -49.71
CA GLN A 21 57.21 19.36 -50.45
C GLN A 21 55.79 19.48 -49.89
N LEU A 22 55.16 18.36 -49.56
CA LEU A 22 53.83 18.32 -48.95
C LEU A 22 53.78 18.90 -47.53
N LEU A 23 54.90 18.95 -46.81
CA LEU A 23 55.02 19.58 -45.49
C LEU A 23 55.17 21.11 -45.57
N ILE A 24 55.85 21.60 -46.61
CA ILE A 24 56.07 23.04 -46.80
C ILE A 24 54.87 23.69 -47.49
N ALA A 25 54.23 22.97 -48.41
CA ALA A 25 53.08 23.47 -49.11
C ALA A 25 51.86 23.51 -48.18
N ASP A 26 51.41 24.72 -47.87
CA ASP A 26 50.16 24.96 -47.13
C ASP A 26 48.95 24.81 -48.08
N GLY A 27 48.70 23.58 -48.54
CA GLY A 27 47.59 23.23 -49.41
C GLY A 27 47.85 22.12 -50.43
N VAL A 28 47.05 22.08 -51.50
CA VAL A 28 47.06 21.00 -52.50
C VAL A 28 48.23 21.16 -53.47
N CYS A 29 49.18 20.21 -53.46
CA CYS A 29 50.26 20.13 -54.44
C CYS A 29 49.80 19.44 -55.72
N GLY A 30 50.18 20.00 -56.87
CA GLY A 30 49.91 19.44 -58.19
C GLY A 30 50.69 18.15 -58.45
N LYS A 31 50.13 17.24 -59.25
CA LYS A 31 50.79 15.96 -59.60
C LYS A 31 52.11 16.16 -60.37
N GLU A 32 52.15 17.15 -61.26
CA GLU A 32 53.33 17.44 -62.09
C GLU A 32 54.48 18.03 -61.25
N GLU A 33 54.16 18.91 -60.30
CA GLU A 33 55.12 19.49 -59.35
C GLU A 33 55.75 18.41 -58.46
N LEU A 34 54.93 17.51 -57.91
CA LEU A 34 55.42 16.41 -57.09
C LEU A 34 56.25 15.38 -57.89
N LEU A 35 55.93 15.18 -59.17
CA LEU A 35 56.73 14.33 -60.06
C LEU A 35 58.10 14.96 -60.36
N ALA A 36 58.15 16.26 -60.63
CA ALA A 36 59.41 16.97 -60.88
C ALA A 36 60.34 16.97 -59.66
N ILE A 37 59.78 17.12 -58.46
CA ILE A 37 60.58 17.17 -57.21
C ILE A 37 61.04 15.77 -56.77
N GLY A 38 60.18 14.75 -56.91
CA GLY A 38 60.54 13.37 -56.55
C GLY A 38 61.58 12.74 -57.48
N TRP A 39 61.69 13.24 -58.72
CA TRP A 39 62.53 12.70 -59.79
C TRP A 39 63.12 13.81 -60.69
N PRO A 40 63.99 14.69 -60.17
CA PRO A 40 64.45 15.90 -60.86
C PRO A 40 65.16 15.65 -62.19
N ASP A 41 65.79 14.49 -62.36
CA ASP A 41 66.57 14.14 -63.56
C ASP A 41 66.00 12.92 -64.31
N ARG A 42 64.73 12.54 -64.07
CA ARG A 42 64.14 11.33 -64.67
C ARG A 42 62.67 11.53 -65.05
N VAL A 43 62.34 11.21 -66.31
CA VAL A 43 60.95 11.13 -66.75
C VAL A 43 60.36 9.80 -66.27
N VAL A 44 59.42 9.87 -65.33
CA VAL A 44 58.73 8.70 -64.78
C VAL A 44 57.24 8.77 -65.07
N ALA A 45 56.60 7.61 -65.21
CA ALA A 45 55.15 7.54 -65.41
C ALA A 45 54.41 8.05 -64.16
N ALA A 46 53.23 8.65 -64.34
CA ALA A 46 52.38 9.15 -63.25
C ALA A 46 51.98 8.07 -62.21
N THR A 47 52.03 6.79 -62.61
CA THR A 47 51.85 5.65 -61.70
C THR A 47 52.91 5.58 -60.60
N SER A 48 54.12 6.09 -60.86
CA SER A 48 55.23 6.13 -59.89
C SER A 48 54.92 7.02 -58.69
N LEU A 49 54.28 8.19 -58.93
CA LEU A 49 53.80 9.06 -57.86
C LEU A 49 52.69 8.38 -57.05
N THR A 50 51.74 7.73 -57.73
CA THR A 50 50.66 6.98 -57.05
C THR A 50 51.20 5.86 -56.14
N GLN A 51 52.24 5.15 -56.60
CA GLN A 51 52.92 4.13 -55.81
C GLN A 51 53.66 4.73 -54.61
N CYS A 52 54.41 5.83 -54.83
CA CYS A 52 55.10 6.57 -53.76
C CYS A 52 54.12 7.07 -52.67
N ILE A 53 52.97 7.63 -53.07
CA ILE A 53 51.94 8.07 -52.12
C ILE A 53 51.35 6.88 -51.34
N SER A 54 51.19 5.73 -51.99
CA SER A 54 50.68 4.51 -51.34
C SER A 54 51.68 3.94 -50.33
N THR A 55 52.98 3.95 -50.65
CA THR A 55 54.03 3.51 -49.71
C THR A 55 54.17 4.50 -48.54
N LEU A 56 54.08 5.80 -48.80
CA LEU A 56 54.05 6.84 -47.76
C LEU A 56 52.87 6.65 -46.82
N ARG A 57 51.65 6.40 -47.33
CA ARG A 57 50.47 6.10 -46.50
C ARG A 57 50.69 4.91 -45.59
N LYS A 58 51.24 3.81 -46.12
CA LYS A 58 51.53 2.61 -45.34
C LYS A 58 52.60 2.85 -44.26
N LYS A 59 53.63 3.65 -44.57
CA LYS A 59 54.68 4.01 -43.59
C LYS A 59 54.17 4.97 -42.52
N LEU A 60 53.19 5.81 -42.85
CA LEU A 60 52.58 6.81 -41.96
C LEU A 60 51.30 6.31 -41.25
N GLU A 61 50.85 5.09 -41.52
CA GLU A 61 49.64 4.49 -40.93
C GLU A 61 49.67 4.46 -39.39
N ASN A 62 50.86 4.34 -38.81
CA ASN A 62 51.07 4.36 -37.35
C ASN A 62 50.98 5.76 -36.72
N TYR A 63 50.78 6.82 -37.53
CA TYR A 63 50.69 8.23 -37.12
C TYR A 63 49.37 8.82 -37.62
N PRO A 64 48.24 8.52 -36.95
CA PRO A 64 46.91 8.99 -37.36
C PRO A 64 46.78 10.52 -37.43
N GLU A 65 47.71 11.26 -36.80
CA GLU A 65 47.84 12.71 -36.85
C GLU A 65 48.26 13.25 -38.23
N VAL A 66 48.91 12.45 -39.08
CA VAL A 66 49.38 12.84 -40.41
C VAL A 66 48.61 12.07 -41.48
N GLN A 67 47.68 12.73 -42.18
CA GLN A 67 46.86 12.10 -43.22
C GLN A 67 47.15 12.65 -44.61
N LEU A 68 47.61 11.78 -45.53
CA LEU A 68 47.75 12.11 -46.95
C LEU A 68 46.42 11.93 -47.69
N LYS A 69 45.75 13.04 -48.04
CA LYS A 69 44.51 13.05 -48.81
C LYS A 69 44.78 13.24 -50.30
N THR A 70 43.98 12.55 -51.13
CA THR A 70 43.98 12.77 -52.58
C THR A 70 42.83 13.70 -52.94
N VAL A 71 43.14 14.84 -53.55
CA VAL A 71 42.13 15.77 -54.05
C VAL A 71 41.89 15.48 -55.52
N ALA A 72 40.69 15.00 -55.84
CA ALA A 72 40.34 14.58 -57.19
C ALA A 72 40.62 15.71 -58.21
N ARG A 73 41.30 15.36 -59.31
CA ARG A 73 41.69 16.27 -60.41
C ARG A 73 42.63 17.43 -60.04
N ARG A 74 43.13 17.51 -58.80
CA ARG A 74 44.06 18.58 -58.36
C ARG A 74 45.40 18.05 -57.86
N GLY A 75 45.42 16.97 -57.07
CA GLY A 75 46.67 16.37 -56.60
C GLY A 75 46.58 15.78 -55.20
N TYR A 76 47.57 16.08 -54.36
CA TYR A 76 47.71 15.53 -53.01
C TYR A 76 47.93 16.63 -51.97
N GLU A 77 47.44 16.39 -50.76
CA GLU A 77 47.50 17.34 -49.65
C GLU A 77 47.83 16.57 -48.35
N LEU A 78 48.65 17.18 -47.50
CA LEU A 78 48.99 16.64 -46.20
C LEU A 78 48.19 17.37 -45.12
N HIS A 79 47.31 16.64 -44.44
CA HIS A 79 46.54 17.19 -43.33
C HIS A 79 47.18 16.75 -42.01
N ILE A 80 47.69 17.72 -41.24
CA ILE A 80 48.23 17.50 -39.89
C ILE A 80 47.20 18.00 -38.89
N SER A 81 46.60 17.08 -38.14
CA SER A 81 45.62 17.43 -37.12
C SER A 81 46.33 17.73 -35.79
N GLU A 82 46.23 18.95 -35.28
CA GLU A 82 46.69 19.27 -33.93
C GLU A 82 45.92 18.44 -32.89
N ARG A 83 46.63 17.85 -31.92
CA ARG A 83 46.05 17.01 -30.87
C ARG A 83 44.97 17.76 -30.10
N SER A 84 43.70 17.52 -30.41
CA SER A 84 42.62 17.82 -29.47
C SER A 84 42.68 16.76 -28.36
N HIS A 85 42.99 17.20 -27.14
CA HIS A 85 42.84 16.41 -25.92
C HIS A 85 41.34 16.17 -25.67
N ILE A 86 40.69 15.37 -26.48
CA ILE A 86 39.36 14.84 -26.20
C ILE A 86 39.47 13.33 -26.27
N LYS A 87 39.72 12.75 -25.10
CA LYS A 87 39.62 11.33 -24.85
C LYS A 87 38.13 10.95 -25.03
N MET A 88 37.70 10.72 -26.27
CA MET A 88 36.43 10.05 -26.53
C MET A 88 36.56 8.62 -26.03
N LEU A 89 36.08 8.38 -24.81
CA LEU A 89 35.81 7.03 -24.33
C LEU A 89 34.60 6.53 -25.11
N ALA A 90 34.85 5.59 -26.02
CA ALA A 90 33.83 4.75 -26.61
C ALA A 90 33.12 4.02 -25.47
N VAL A 91 31.91 4.47 -25.14
CA VAL A 91 31.01 3.80 -24.20
C VAL A 91 30.36 2.64 -24.96
N ASN A 92 31.08 1.54 -25.15
CA ASN A 92 30.44 0.29 -25.58
C ASN A 92 31.16 -1.01 -25.17
N ASP A 93 32.06 -0.96 -24.19
CA ASP A 93 32.64 -2.17 -23.61
C ASP A 93 32.00 -2.46 -22.26
N ALA A 94 31.45 -3.66 -22.09
CA ALA A 94 30.99 -4.16 -20.79
C ALA A 94 32.12 -4.15 -19.73
N GLU A 95 33.40 -4.15 -20.17
CA GLU A 95 34.57 -3.94 -19.31
C GLU A 95 34.76 -2.48 -18.90
N SER A 96 34.37 -1.51 -19.74
CA SER A 96 34.38 -0.08 -19.44
C SER A 96 33.32 0.28 -18.39
N ILE A 97 32.15 -0.37 -18.43
CA ILE A 97 31.11 -0.22 -17.39
C ILE A 97 31.60 -0.77 -16.04
N LYS A 98 32.29 -1.93 -16.05
CA LYS A 98 32.87 -2.53 -14.83
C LYS A 98 34.00 -1.68 -14.24
N THR A 99 34.88 -1.14 -15.07
CA THR A 99 35.96 -0.25 -14.61
C THR A 99 35.44 1.11 -14.16
N ALA A 100 34.44 1.67 -14.83
CA ALA A 100 33.77 2.90 -14.38
C ALA A 100 33.04 2.73 -13.03
N LEU A 101 32.42 1.58 -12.75
CA LEU A 101 31.82 1.27 -11.43
C LEU A 101 32.86 1.18 -10.30
N ILE A 102 34.08 0.75 -10.62
CA ILE A 102 35.15 0.58 -9.64
C ILE A 102 35.87 1.91 -9.36
N ASP A 103 36.05 2.76 -10.38
CA ASP A 103 36.79 4.03 -10.32
C ASP A 103 35.96 5.24 -9.84
N VAL A 104 34.72 5.02 -9.40
CA VAL A 104 33.92 6.06 -8.73
C VAL A 104 34.46 6.30 -7.31
N SER A 105 34.71 7.56 -6.97
CA SER A 105 35.08 8.00 -5.61
C SER A 105 34.16 7.38 -4.55
N MET A 106 34.76 6.94 -3.43
CA MET A 106 34.05 6.31 -2.31
C MET A 106 32.85 7.13 -1.82
N MET A 107 32.94 8.46 -1.87
CA MET A 107 31.86 9.37 -1.49
C MET A 107 30.63 9.28 -2.40
N VAL A 108 30.81 9.06 -3.70
CA VAL A 108 29.69 8.90 -4.64
C VAL A 108 29.01 7.55 -4.44
N LYS A 109 29.77 6.49 -4.12
CA LYS A 109 29.20 5.19 -3.74
C LYS A 109 28.36 5.30 -2.48
N ILE A 110 28.85 6.01 -1.46
CA ILE A 110 28.10 6.28 -0.23
C ILE A 110 26.83 7.10 -0.54
N ALA A 111 26.94 8.18 -1.33
CA ALA A 111 25.80 9.00 -1.70
C ALA A 111 24.74 8.21 -2.50
N GLY A 112 25.17 7.33 -3.42
CA GLY A 112 24.29 6.44 -4.15
C GLY A 112 23.56 5.45 -3.25
N ILE A 113 24.27 4.83 -2.29
CA ILE A 113 23.65 3.94 -1.29
C ILE A 113 22.63 4.70 -0.44
N VAL A 114 22.98 5.89 0.05
CA VAL A 114 22.06 6.73 0.83
C VAL A 114 20.82 7.10 0.00
N LEU A 115 20.98 7.47 -1.27
CA LEU A 115 19.85 7.77 -2.16
C LEU A 115 18.94 6.56 -2.35
N VAL A 116 19.51 5.37 -2.57
CA VAL A 116 18.74 4.13 -2.70
C VAL A 116 18.01 3.81 -1.39
N LEU A 117 18.66 3.95 -0.24
CA LEU A 117 18.02 3.76 1.07
C LEU A 117 16.88 4.76 1.30
N LEU A 118 17.05 6.02 0.89
CA LEU A 118 15.99 7.02 0.96
C LEU A 118 14.81 6.68 0.04
N LEU A 119 15.06 6.17 -1.17
CA LEU A 119 14.01 5.73 -2.08
C LEU A 119 13.26 4.51 -1.54
N ILE A 120 13.97 3.54 -0.94
CA ILE A 120 13.36 2.38 -0.29
C ILE A 120 12.50 2.83 0.90
N LEU A 121 13.03 3.72 1.74
CA LEU A 121 12.31 4.24 2.90
C LEU A 121 11.08 5.05 2.47
N PHE A 122 11.20 5.85 1.41
CA PHE A 122 10.09 6.58 0.83
C PHE A 122 9.03 5.63 0.25
N GLY A 123 9.43 4.59 -0.47
CA GLY A 123 8.54 3.55 -0.98
C GLY A 123 7.81 2.81 0.14
N TRP A 124 8.53 2.42 1.19
CA TRP A 124 7.94 1.78 2.38
C TRP A 124 6.97 2.71 3.10
N TYR A 125 7.35 3.98 3.32
CA TYR A 125 6.51 4.95 4.02
C TYR A 125 5.20 5.24 3.28
N ASN A 126 5.21 5.21 1.95
CA ASN A 126 4.00 5.39 1.14
C ASN A 126 3.23 4.08 0.88
N SER A 127 3.72 2.94 1.38
CA SER A 127 3.06 1.64 1.18
C SER A 127 1.81 1.47 2.05
N ASP A 128 0.86 0.68 1.54
CA ASP A 128 -0.35 0.28 2.25
C ASP A 128 -0.02 -0.44 3.57
N TYR A 129 1.05 -1.24 3.59
CA TYR A 129 1.50 -1.93 4.80
C TYR A 129 1.87 -0.94 5.90
N HIS A 130 2.63 0.12 5.59
CA HIS A 130 2.97 1.14 6.59
C HIS A 130 1.73 1.88 7.10
N ARG A 131 0.76 2.17 6.23
CA ARG A 131 -0.53 2.77 6.63
C ARG A 131 -1.31 1.86 7.57
N SER A 132 -1.35 0.56 7.30
CA SER A 132 -1.98 -0.45 8.16
C SER A 132 -1.29 -0.55 9.53
N VAL A 133 0.04 -0.58 9.57
CA VAL A 133 0.82 -0.56 10.82
C VAL A 133 0.56 0.71 11.63
N LYS A 134 0.56 1.88 10.97
CA LYS A 134 0.29 3.16 11.62
C LYS A 134 -1.11 3.19 12.24
N ASN A 135 -2.14 2.76 11.52
CA ASN A 135 -3.51 2.72 12.04
C ASN A 135 -3.67 1.71 13.20
N SER A 136 -3.02 0.55 13.10
CA SER A 136 -3.02 -0.46 14.16
C SER A 136 -2.31 0.04 15.43
N SER A 137 -1.24 0.82 15.28
CA SER A 137 -0.48 1.39 16.41
C SER A 137 -1.26 2.41 17.25
N LEU A 138 -2.40 2.90 16.74
CA LEU A 138 -3.29 3.77 17.50
C LEU A 138 -4.03 3.01 18.60
N TRP A 139 -4.13 1.68 18.48
CA TRP A 139 -4.82 0.81 19.42
C TRP A 139 -3.86 0.16 20.40
N ASN A 140 -4.33 0.02 21.63
CA ASN A 140 -3.69 -0.71 22.71
C ASN A 140 -4.66 -1.78 23.21
N ALA A 141 -4.13 -2.88 23.70
CA ALA A 141 -4.92 -3.97 24.27
C ALA A 141 -4.23 -4.69 25.44
N ASP A 142 -3.38 -3.96 26.16
CA ASP A 142 -2.58 -4.40 27.30
C ASP A 142 -3.39 -4.52 28.61
N LYS A 143 -4.67 -4.11 28.59
CA LYS A 143 -5.54 -4.05 29.77
C LYS A 143 -6.70 -5.03 29.65
N LYS A 144 -7.16 -5.49 30.81
CA LYS A 144 -8.39 -6.27 30.96
C LYS A 144 -9.28 -5.62 32.00
N ILE A 145 -10.60 -5.72 31.83
CA ILE A 145 -11.57 -5.15 32.77
C ILE A 145 -12.57 -6.21 33.24
N PRO A 146 -13.02 -6.14 34.49
CA PRO A 146 -14.11 -6.98 34.96
C PRO A 146 -15.43 -6.45 34.40
N LEU A 147 -16.22 -7.34 33.79
CA LEU A 147 -17.61 -7.08 33.43
C LEU A 147 -18.53 -7.95 34.28
N ASN A 148 -19.64 -7.37 34.71
CA ASN A 148 -20.77 -8.08 35.30
C ASN A 148 -21.96 -8.04 34.34
N ILE A 149 -22.34 -9.19 33.80
CA ILE A 149 -23.47 -9.34 32.88
C ILE A 149 -24.40 -10.38 33.50
N GLY A 150 -25.64 -9.99 33.80
CA GLY A 150 -26.63 -10.89 34.39
C GLY A 150 -26.21 -11.52 35.72
N GLY A 151 -25.30 -10.88 36.48
CA GLY A 151 -24.80 -11.38 37.77
C GLY A 151 -23.54 -12.24 37.65
N THR A 152 -23.17 -12.64 36.43
CA THR A 152 -21.96 -13.39 36.14
C THR A 152 -20.83 -12.42 35.84
N LYS A 153 -19.66 -12.67 36.44
CA LYS A 153 -18.48 -11.80 36.34
C LYS A 153 -17.37 -12.48 35.58
N GLU A 154 -16.87 -11.83 34.54
CA GLU A 154 -15.72 -12.30 33.77
C GLU A 154 -14.74 -11.16 33.52
N ILE A 155 -13.47 -11.50 33.31
CA ILE A 155 -12.41 -10.55 32.99
C ILE A 155 -12.16 -10.59 31.48
N VAL A 156 -12.43 -9.48 30.81
CA VAL A 156 -12.38 -9.41 29.34
C VAL A 156 -11.26 -8.49 28.85
N PRO A 157 -10.64 -8.78 27.70
CA PRO A 157 -9.71 -7.86 27.04
C PRO A 157 -10.36 -6.52 26.68
N MET A 158 -9.57 -5.46 26.75
CA MET A 158 -9.98 -4.10 26.39
C MET A 158 -9.08 -3.52 25.31
N PHE A 159 -9.70 -3.16 24.18
CA PHE A 159 -9.08 -2.38 23.11
C PHE A 159 -9.34 -0.89 23.33
N TYR A 160 -8.32 -0.05 23.26
CA TYR A 160 -8.50 1.38 23.43
C TYR A 160 -7.52 2.19 22.61
N LYS A 161 -7.94 3.37 22.13
CA LYS A 161 -7.03 4.29 21.45
C LYS A 161 -6.08 4.98 22.45
N SER A 162 -4.86 5.30 22.03
CA SER A 162 -3.81 5.84 22.91
C SER A 162 -4.15 7.14 23.63
N GLU A 163 -5.11 7.93 23.15
CA GLU A 163 -5.46 9.26 23.69
C GLU A 163 -6.69 9.25 24.62
N VAL A 164 -7.07 8.09 25.18
CA VAL A 164 -8.28 7.96 26.00
C VAL A 164 -8.00 8.13 27.50
N GLU A 165 -8.65 9.10 28.14
CA GLU A 165 -8.49 9.41 29.57
C GLU A 165 -9.28 8.48 30.51
N HIS A 166 -10.48 8.06 30.12
CA HIS A 166 -11.42 7.36 31.01
C HIS A 166 -11.52 5.85 30.72
N LEU A 167 -10.54 5.08 31.18
CA LEU A 167 -10.46 3.63 30.95
C LEU A 167 -11.02 2.77 32.09
N HIS A 168 -11.79 3.36 33.00
CA HIS A 168 -12.34 2.63 34.15
C HIS A 168 -13.57 1.79 33.73
N HIS A 169 -13.67 0.56 34.25
CA HIS A 169 -14.73 -0.41 33.89
C HIS A 169 -16.16 0.12 34.09
N SER A 170 -16.35 1.09 35.00
CA SER A 170 -17.63 1.76 35.23
C SER A 170 -18.19 2.43 33.98
N MET A 171 -17.35 2.82 33.02
CA MET A 171 -17.81 3.44 31.77
C MET A 171 -18.66 2.51 30.93
N TRP A 172 -18.46 1.19 31.01
CA TRP A 172 -19.32 0.19 30.39
C TRP A 172 -20.46 -0.22 31.33
N GLN A 173 -20.13 -0.48 32.59
CA GLN A 173 -21.04 -1.12 33.55
C GLN A 173 -22.20 -0.22 34.03
N LYS A 174 -22.00 1.10 34.10
CA LYS A 174 -23.05 2.04 34.54
C LYS A 174 -24.30 2.02 33.66
N HIS A 175 -24.19 1.49 32.44
CA HIS A 175 -25.32 1.39 31.51
C HIS A 175 -26.19 0.15 31.71
N LEU A 176 -25.82 -0.80 32.58
CA LEU A 176 -26.48 -2.11 32.70
C LEU A 176 -27.32 -2.33 33.98
N ALA A 177 -27.81 -1.26 34.62
CA ALA A 177 -28.64 -1.31 35.85
C ALA A 177 -28.24 -2.43 36.84
N PRO A 178 -27.07 -2.32 37.49
CA PRO A 178 -26.41 -3.43 38.18
C PRO A 178 -27.22 -4.07 39.32
N GLU A 179 -28.16 -3.32 39.93
CA GLU A 179 -28.98 -3.78 41.06
C GLU A 179 -30.04 -4.83 40.66
N SER A 180 -30.39 -4.91 39.37
CA SER A 180 -31.43 -5.80 38.82
C SER A 180 -30.89 -6.78 37.77
N ASN A 181 -29.57 -6.90 37.68
CA ASN A 181 -28.84 -7.57 36.61
C ASN A 181 -28.69 -9.07 36.91
N HIS A 182 -29.73 -9.88 36.71
CA HIS A 182 -29.71 -11.34 36.97
C HIS A 182 -30.37 -12.12 35.85
N LEU A 183 -29.57 -12.80 35.01
CA LEU A 183 -30.05 -13.66 33.94
C LEU A 183 -30.03 -15.13 34.39
N ASP A 184 -31.20 -15.77 34.37
CA ASP A 184 -31.30 -17.21 34.57
C ASP A 184 -30.59 -17.95 33.42
N ASN A 185 -29.84 -19.01 33.73
CA ASN A 185 -29.08 -19.82 32.76
C ASN A 185 -27.89 -19.12 32.06
N PHE A 186 -27.37 -18.03 32.61
CA PHE A 186 -26.16 -17.36 32.13
C PHE A 186 -24.94 -17.75 32.99
N LYS A 187 -24.28 -18.87 32.67
CA LYS A 187 -23.28 -19.51 33.55
C LYS A 187 -21.90 -18.87 33.48
N ASN A 188 -21.47 -18.55 32.28
CA ASN A 188 -20.19 -17.94 31.95
C ASN A 188 -20.34 -17.13 30.65
N PHE A 189 -19.34 -16.34 30.30
CA PHE A 189 -19.27 -15.69 28.99
C PHE A 189 -17.83 -15.42 28.57
N GLU A 190 -17.64 -15.25 27.27
CA GLU A 190 -16.48 -14.52 26.78
C GLU A 190 -16.91 -13.17 26.26
N GLY A 191 -16.00 -12.21 26.29
CA GLY A 191 -16.31 -10.89 25.79
C GLY A 191 -15.09 -10.09 25.43
N PHE A 192 -15.34 -8.98 24.78
CA PHE A 192 -14.35 -8.01 24.34
C PHE A 192 -14.92 -6.62 24.57
N THR A 193 -14.06 -5.68 24.93
CA THR A 193 -14.46 -4.28 25.14
C THR A 193 -13.60 -3.39 24.26
N ALA A 194 -14.18 -2.32 23.73
CA ALA A 194 -13.46 -1.32 22.96
C ALA A 194 -13.92 0.10 23.25
N THR A 195 -12.98 1.05 23.19
CA THR A 195 -13.28 2.48 23.27
C THR A 195 -12.36 3.33 22.41
N ASP A 196 -12.91 4.37 21.80
CA ASP A 196 -12.18 5.46 21.16
C ASP A 196 -12.18 6.75 21.99
N GLY A 197 -12.64 6.67 23.24
CA GLY A 197 -12.81 7.78 24.19
C GLY A 197 -14.17 8.46 24.11
N ARG A 198 -14.89 8.33 22.98
CA ARG A 198 -16.27 8.82 22.84
C ARG A 198 -17.28 7.72 23.10
N ASN A 199 -17.03 6.54 22.54
CA ASN A 199 -17.91 5.39 22.68
C ASN A 199 -17.28 4.32 23.56
N TYR A 200 -18.13 3.61 24.30
CA TYR A 200 -17.74 2.49 25.16
C TYR A 200 -18.57 1.28 24.77
N SER A 201 -17.95 0.37 24.02
CA SER A 201 -18.61 -0.79 23.44
C SER A 201 -18.14 -2.08 24.09
N MET A 202 -19.06 -3.03 24.23
CA MET A 202 -18.79 -4.39 24.70
C MET A 202 -19.50 -5.39 23.80
N ALA A 203 -18.82 -6.48 23.51
CA ALA A 203 -19.29 -7.62 22.75
C ALA A 203 -19.21 -8.85 23.64
N VAL A 204 -20.33 -9.54 23.85
CA VAL A 204 -20.43 -10.65 24.80
C VAL A 204 -21.05 -11.87 24.13
N CYS A 205 -20.38 -13.02 24.23
CA CYS A 205 -20.93 -14.31 23.86
C CYS A 205 -21.32 -15.10 25.12
N PRO A 206 -22.61 -15.41 25.33
CA PRO A 206 -23.07 -16.19 26.48
C PRO A 206 -22.65 -17.67 26.40
N ASN A 207 -22.49 -18.29 27.56
CA ASN A 207 -22.44 -19.75 27.72
C ASN A 207 -21.38 -20.45 26.86
N VAL A 208 -20.19 -19.84 26.77
CA VAL A 208 -19.08 -20.35 25.95
C VAL A 208 -18.58 -21.69 26.47
N VAL A 209 -18.38 -22.64 25.56
CA VAL A 209 -17.88 -23.99 25.86
C VAL A 209 -16.53 -24.17 25.18
N LYS A 210 -15.47 -24.42 25.98
CA LYS A 210 -14.10 -24.62 25.49
C LYS A 210 -13.58 -23.48 24.59
N GLY A 211 -13.97 -22.24 24.87
CA GLY A 211 -13.53 -21.07 24.11
C GLY A 211 -14.15 -20.92 22.72
N GLN A 212 -15.24 -21.64 22.43
CA GLN A 212 -16.01 -21.50 21.20
C GLN A 212 -17.37 -20.88 21.48
N CYS A 213 -17.69 -19.83 20.71
CA CYS A 213 -18.97 -19.15 20.79
C CYS A 213 -20.01 -19.85 19.91
N SER A 214 -21.23 -20.01 20.44
CA SER A 214 -22.31 -20.63 19.69
C SER A 214 -22.87 -19.75 18.55
N GLY A 215 -22.57 -18.44 18.58
CA GLY A 215 -23.17 -17.43 17.72
C GLY A 215 -24.63 -17.09 18.08
N LEU A 216 -25.14 -17.58 19.21
CA LEU A 216 -26.52 -17.37 19.66
C LEU A 216 -26.55 -16.48 20.91
N GLY A 217 -27.57 -15.61 20.99
CA GLY A 217 -27.76 -14.72 22.14
C GLY A 217 -26.61 -13.72 22.33
N LEU A 218 -25.92 -13.35 21.25
CA LEU A 218 -24.84 -12.37 21.29
C LEU A 218 -25.36 -11.05 21.84
N MET A 219 -24.62 -10.46 22.77
CA MET A 219 -24.97 -9.15 23.35
C MET A 219 -23.89 -8.15 22.98
N ASN A 220 -24.21 -7.26 22.03
CA ASN A 220 -23.34 -6.15 21.68
C ASN A 220 -23.98 -4.84 22.12
N ILE A 221 -23.35 -4.15 23.06
CA ILE A 221 -23.87 -2.92 23.64
C ILE A 221 -22.83 -1.83 23.48
N ALA A 222 -23.24 -0.67 22.97
CA ALA A 222 -22.38 0.48 22.78
C ALA A 222 -22.99 1.72 23.44
N ALA A 223 -22.33 2.21 24.48
CA ALA A 223 -22.68 3.47 25.11
C ALA A 223 -22.03 4.63 24.37
N ILE A 224 -22.85 5.63 24.01
CA ILE A 224 -22.46 6.84 23.28
C ILE A 224 -22.63 8.12 24.12
N ASP A 225 -23.21 7.98 25.31
CA ASP A 225 -23.50 9.06 26.24
C ASP A 225 -22.86 8.75 27.60
N PRO A 226 -22.28 9.75 28.31
CA PRO A 226 -21.67 9.52 29.61
C PRO A 226 -22.68 9.27 30.74
N ASN A 227 -23.97 9.58 30.57
CA ASN A 227 -24.99 9.39 31.58
C ASN A 227 -25.39 7.91 31.69
N PRO A 228 -25.53 7.35 32.90
CA PRO A 228 -26.00 5.98 33.10
C PRO A 228 -27.37 5.75 32.43
N ALA A 229 -27.42 4.82 31.49
CA ALA A 229 -28.67 4.49 30.78
C ALA A 229 -29.57 3.54 31.57
N GLY A 230 -29.01 2.78 32.52
CA GLY A 230 -29.80 1.90 33.41
C GLY A 230 -30.55 0.79 32.67
N LEU A 231 -29.97 0.21 31.63
CA LEU A 231 -30.56 -0.91 30.88
C LEU A 231 -30.71 -2.13 31.80
N ASN A 232 -31.95 -2.54 32.08
CA ASN A 232 -32.23 -3.78 32.78
C ASN A 232 -31.97 -4.97 31.86
N ILE A 233 -31.04 -5.86 32.25
CA ILE A 233 -30.59 -6.94 31.37
C ILE A 233 -31.69 -7.96 31.02
N ASN A 234 -32.65 -8.19 31.92
CA ASN A 234 -33.72 -9.17 31.71
C ASN A 234 -34.70 -8.65 30.68
N GLN A 235 -35.11 -7.39 30.84
CA GLN A 235 -35.94 -6.69 29.85
C GLN A 235 -35.20 -6.57 28.52
N PHE A 236 -33.90 -6.32 28.55
CA PHE A 236 -33.07 -6.24 27.36
C PHE A 236 -33.04 -7.55 26.60
N ALA A 237 -32.85 -8.70 27.26
CA ALA A 237 -32.80 -10.00 26.59
C ALA A 237 -34.12 -10.33 25.86
N GLU A 238 -35.26 -10.02 26.48
CA GLU A 238 -36.57 -10.18 25.84
C GLU A 238 -36.78 -9.18 24.69
N LEU A 239 -36.36 -7.93 24.88
CA LEU A 239 -36.49 -6.89 23.87
C LEU A 239 -35.59 -7.17 22.65
N SER A 240 -34.34 -7.57 22.86
CA SER A 240 -33.38 -7.90 21.81
C SER A 240 -33.90 -9.04 20.95
N GLU A 241 -34.41 -10.12 21.56
CA GLU A 241 -35.00 -11.25 20.82
C GLU A 241 -36.20 -10.80 19.96
N ARG A 242 -37.06 -9.92 20.48
CA ARG A 242 -38.18 -9.35 19.70
C ARG A 242 -37.68 -8.49 18.54
N LEU A 243 -36.68 -7.64 18.77
CA LEU A 243 -36.11 -6.77 17.74
C LEU A 243 -35.44 -7.59 16.63
N GLU A 244 -34.65 -8.61 16.97
CA GLU A 244 -33.96 -9.50 16.02
C GLU A 244 -34.91 -10.29 15.12
N LYS A 245 -36.10 -10.63 15.63
CA LYS A 245 -37.17 -11.28 14.86
C LYS A 245 -37.94 -10.31 13.96
N ARG A 246 -37.96 -9.01 14.27
CA ARG A 246 -38.53 -7.98 13.38
C ARG A 246 -37.60 -7.81 12.17
N ILE A 247 -38.20 -7.59 11.00
CA ILE A 247 -37.62 -7.56 9.65
C ILE A 247 -36.10 -7.29 9.64
N ARG A 248 -35.31 -8.28 9.21
CA ARG A 248 -33.87 -8.12 8.97
C ARG A 248 -33.66 -7.45 7.63
N TYR A 249 -33.21 -6.20 7.62
CA TYR A 249 -33.07 -5.43 6.39
C TYR A 249 -31.78 -5.74 5.63
N ASN A 250 -30.76 -6.30 6.32
CA ASN A 250 -29.45 -6.58 5.73
C ASN A 250 -29.22 -8.05 5.39
N LYS A 251 -30.27 -8.88 5.38
CA LYS A 251 -30.17 -10.31 5.05
C LYS A 251 -29.98 -10.48 3.54
N ILE A 252 -28.79 -10.22 3.04
CA ILE A 252 -28.35 -10.74 1.74
C ILE A 252 -28.01 -12.22 1.99
N ILE A 253 -29.04 -13.05 2.09
CA ILE A 253 -28.84 -14.48 1.89
C ILE A 253 -29.02 -14.67 0.40
N ILE A 254 -27.91 -14.77 -0.32
CA ILE A 254 -27.92 -15.52 -1.56
C ILE A 254 -28.35 -16.93 -1.14
N PRO A 255 -29.48 -17.45 -1.67
CA PRO A 255 -29.96 -18.76 -1.27
C PRO A 255 -28.85 -19.80 -1.47
N HIS A 256 -28.76 -20.76 -0.55
CA HIS A 256 -27.92 -21.95 -0.72
C HIS A 256 -28.48 -22.80 -1.87
N ASP A 257 -28.30 -22.38 -3.11
CA ASP A 257 -28.54 -23.26 -4.24
C ASP A 257 -27.42 -24.29 -4.25
N SER A 258 -27.83 -25.55 -4.37
CA SER A 258 -26.98 -26.74 -4.44
C SER A 258 -26.18 -26.84 -5.75
N SER A 259 -25.89 -25.71 -6.39
CA SER A 259 -25.04 -25.60 -7.57
C SER A 259 -23.62 -25.26 -7.15
N ASP A 260 -22.63 -25.93 -7.77
CA ASP A 260 -21.20 -25.61 -7.66
C ASP A 260 -20.96 -24.15 -8.06
N GLY A 261 -20.99 -23.26 -7.07
CA GLY A 261 -20.52 -21.89 -7.18
C GLY A 261 -19.01 -21.84 -6.93
N ASP A 262 -18.26 -21.22 -7.84
CA ASP A 262 -16.80 -21.05 -7.72
C ASP A 262 -16.42 -19.97 -6.68
N ILE A 263 -17.39 -19.17 -6.23
CA ILE A 263 -17.15 -18.02 -5.35
C ILE A 263 -17.66 -18.34 -3.94
N THR A 264 -16.80 -18.11 -2.95
CA THR A 264 -17.16 -18.21 -1.53
C THR A 264 -17.29 -16.82 -0.92
N GLU A 265 -18.47 -16.52 -0.39
CA GLU A 265 -18.74 -15.34 0.42
C GLU A 265 -18.65 -15.71 1.91
N HIS A 266 -17.85 -14.93 2.64
CA HIS A 266 -17.77 -14.96 4.10
C HIS A 266 -18.66 -13.85 4.65
N HIS A 267 -19.82 -14.24 5.20
CA HIS A 267 -20.82 -13.30 5.70
C HIS A 267 -20.79 -13.25 7.23
N TYR A 268 -20.81 -12.04 7.76
CA TYR A 268 -20.83 -11.74 9.18
C TYR A 268 -22.02 -10.85 9.49
N HIS A 269 -22.76 -11.17 10.54
CA HIS A 269 -23.91 -10.38 10.96
C HIS A 269 -23.92 -10.17 12.48
N ALA A 270 -24.22 -8.94 12.91
CA ALA A 270 -24.33 -8.57 14.31
C ALA A 270 -25.41 -7.53 14.52
N ASP A 271 -26.02 -7.56 15.69
CA ASP A 271 -26.89 -6.51 16.19
C ASP A 271 -26.20 -5.78 17.34
N VAL A 272 -26.15 -4.45 17.26
CA VAL A 272 -25.56 -3.57 18.29
C VAL A 272 -26.63 -2.67 18.87
N TYR A 273 -26.69 -2.60 20.19
CA TYR A 273 -27.70 -1.88 20.94
C TYR A 273 -27.10 -0.67 21.65
N PHE A 274 -27.78 0.47 21.58
CA PHE A 274 -27.30 1.75 22.08
C PHE A 274 -28.25 2.30 23.14
N PRO A 275 -28.03 1.98 24.43
CA PRO A 275 -28.85 2.49 25.50
C PRO A 275 -28.46 3.94 25.83
N VAL A 276 -29.47 4.82 25.86
CA VAL A 276 -29.32 6.25 26.21
C VAL A 276 -30.33 6.59 27.30
N ALA A 277 -29.90 7.37 28.31
CA ALA A 277 -30.73 7.68 29.46
C ALA A 277 -32.00 8.46 29.06
N GLY A 278 -33.17 7.91 29.37
CA GLY A 278 -34.46 8.56 29.09
C GLY A 278 -34.89 8.51 27.62
N GLU A 279 -34.23 7.71 26.79
CA GLU A 279 -34.50 7.57 25.37
C GLU A 279 -34.86 6.13 24.97
N LEU A 280 -35.44 5.95 23.79
CA LEU A 280 -35.75 4.62 23.24
C LEU A 280 -34.47 3.87 22.91
N LEU A 281 -34.48 2.54 23.08
CA LEU A 281 -33.35 1.72 22.69
C LEU A 281 -33.17 1.78 21.17
N VAL A 282 -31.97 2.15 20.72
CA VAL A 282 -31.60 2.12 19.29
C VAL A 282 -30.83 0.85 18.99
N ARG A 283 -31.18 0.19 17.89
CA ARG A 283 -30.51 -0.99 17.33
C ARG A 283 -29.85 -0.63 16.00
N ALA A 284 -28.61 -1.06 15.82
CA ALA A 284 -27.96 -1.15 14.52
C ALA A 284 -27.81 -2.63 14.11
N ASP A 285 -28.50 -3.02 13.04
CA ASP A 285 -28.28 -4.25 12.29
C ASP A 285 -27.05 -4.03 11.39
N LEU A 286 -25.98 -4.77 11.64
CA LEU A 286 -24.71 -4.70 10.92
C LEU A 286 -24.51 -5.99 10.11
N SER A 287 -24.10 -5.84 8.85
CA SER A 287 -23.57 -6.94 8.05
C SER A 287 -22.24 -6.59 7.39
N LEU A 288 -21.37 -7.58 7.29
CA LEU A 288 -20.11 -7.54 6.56
C LEU A 288 -20.04 -8.77 5.66
N SER A 289 -19.64 -8.59 4.42
CA SER A 289 -19.42 -9.67 3.46
C SER A 289 -18.04 -9.50 2.84
N LEU A 290 -17.27 -10.58 2.85
CA LEU A 290 -15.93 -10.65 2.25
C LEU A 290 -15.94 -11.73 1.16
N ILE A 291 -15.49 -11.37 -0.03
CA ILE A 291 -15.27 -12.32 -1.13
C ILE A 291 -13.78 -12.24 -1.48
N TYR A 292 -13.04 -13.31 -1.21
CA TYR A 292 -11.60 -13.36 -1.50
C TYR A 292 -11.36 -13.63 -2.99
N GLU A 293 -10.56 -12.79 -3.63
CA GLU A 293 -10.10 -12.96 -5.01
C GLU A 293 -8.63 -13.40 -5.07
N GLY A 294 -7.88 -13.18 -3.98
CA GLY A 294 -6.52 -13.67 -3.75
C GLY A 294 -6.33 -14.11 -2.29
N GLU A 295 -5.08 -14.36 -1.88
CA GLU A 295 -4.80 -14.85 -0.51
C GLU A 295 -5.24 -13.86 0.57
N ASP A 296 -4.93 -12.57 0.40
CA ASP A 296 -5.18 -11.51 1.39
C ASP A 296 -5.94 -10.31 0.79
N SER A 297 -6.70 -10.51 -0.29
CA SER A 297 -7.43 -9.41 -0.94
C SER A 297 -8.71 -9.86 -1.64
N GLY A 298 -9.65 -8.94 -1.79
CA GLY A 298 -10.86 -9.18 -2.57
C GLY A 298 -11.91 -8.08 -2.42
N GLN A 299 -13.18 -8.44 -2.58
CA GLN A 299 -14.31 -7.52 -2.50
C GLN A 299 -14.89 -7.44 -1.09
N PHE A 300 -15.25 -6.22 -0.70
CA PHE A 300 -15.84 -5.90 0.58
C PHE A 300 -17.23 -5.28 0.39
N TYR A 301 -18.21 -5.79 1.13
CA TYR A 301 -19.52 -5.18 1.27
C TYR A 301 -19.86 -5.05 2.75
N SER A 302 -20.39 -3.89 3.14
CA SER A 302 -20.98 -3.72 4.46
C SER A 302 -22.29 -2.96 4.36
N ALA A 303 -23.26 -3.38 5.18
CA ALA A 303 -24.50 -2.66 5.37
C ALA A 303 -24.75 -2.41 6.86
N THR A 304 -25.34 -1.26 7.15
CA THR A 304 -25.76 -0.85 8.48
C THR A 304 -27.17 -0.30 8.38
N CYS A 305 -28.08 -0.85 9.19
CA CYS A 305 -29.46 -0.42 9.26
C CYS A 305 -29.81 -0.05 10.70
N ILE A 306 -30.24 1.18 10.94
CA ILE A 306 -30.49 1.70 12.29
C ILE A 306 -31.99 1.95 12.47
N THR A 307 -32.53 1.43 13.57
CA THR A 307 -33.94 1.51 13.95
C THR A 307 -34.06 1.74 15.45
N ASP A 308 -35.10 2.45 15.89
CA ASP A 308 -35.46 2.53 17.31
C ASP A 308 -36.47 1.44 17.71
N GLU A 309 -36.59 1.19 19.01
CA GLU A 309 -37.42 0.15 19.63
C GLU A 309 -38.88 0.15 19.14
N ASP A 310 -39.45 1.35 18.98
CA ASP A 310 -40.86 1.57 18.65
C ASP A 310 -41.10 1.80 17.14
N CYS A 311 -40.06 1.69 16.31
CA CYS A 311 -40.11 1.95 14.87
C CYS A 311 -40.65 3.36 14.50
N LEU A 312 -40.39 4.36 15.35
CA LEU A 312 -40.72 5.76 15.08
C LEU A 312 -39.82 6.35 13.98
N THR A 313 -38.56 5.92 13.95
CA THR A 313 -37.61 6.25 12.90
C THR A 313 -37.79 5.34 11.70
N THR A 314 -37.97 5.95 10.53
CA THR A 314 -37.82 5.21 9.26
C THR A 314 -36.38 4.68 9.18
N PRO A 315 -36.15 3.41 8.79
CA PRO A 315 -34.82 2.82 8.88
C PRO A 315 -33.72 3.65 8.19
N ILE A 316 -32.68 4.00 8.95
CA ILE A 316 -31.50 4.69 8.41
C ILE A 316 -30.58 3.62 7.83
N LYS A 317 -30.41 3.60 6.51
CA LYS A 317 -29.58 2.58 5.84
C LYS A 317 -28.33 3.19 5.24
N TYR A 318 -27.21 2.55 5.51
CA TYR A 318 -25.92 2.91 4.96
C TYR A 318 -25.25 1.65 4.41
N LYS A 319 -24.82 1.70 3.16
CA LYS A 319 -24.11 0.61 2.50
C LYS A 319 -22.81 1.11 1.93
N VAL A 320 -21.77 0.32 2.05
CA VAL A 320 -20.47 0.59 1.48
C VAL A 320 -19.99 -0.61 0.68
N ARG A 321 -19.34 -0.34 -0.45
CA ARG A 321 -18.68 -1.33 -1.29
C ARG A 321 -17.26 -0.86 -1.57
N GLY A 322 -16.36 -1.81 -1.70
CA GLY A 322 -14.95 -1.52 -1.94
C GLY A 322 -14.13 -2.78 -2.16
N THR A 323 -12.82 -2.59 -2.27
CA THR A 323 -11.85 -3.67 -2.24
C THR A 323 -11.12 -3.65 -0.90
N PHE A 324 -10.76 -4.82 -0.39
CA PHE A 324 -9.98 -4.93 0.84
C PHE A 324 -8.61 -5.56 0.59
N LYS A 325 -7.66 -5.16 1.44
CA LYS A 325 -6.42 -5.90 1.71
C LYS A 325 -6.37 -6.27 3.18
N GLN A 326 -6.08 -7.53 3.47
CA GLN A 326 -5.92 -8.06 4.81
C GLN A 326 -4.43 -8.02 5.21
N TYR A 327 -4.18 -7.62 6.45
CA TYR A 327 -2.85 -7.62 7.06
C TYR A 327 -2.92 -8.28 8.42
N GLN A 328 -2.03 -9.23 8.69
CA GLN A 328 -1.85 -9.75 10.05
C GLN A 328 -0.97 -8.80 10.86
N GLN A 329 -1.49 -8.31 11.98
CA GLN A 329 -0.82 -7.41 12.90
C GLN A 329 -0.90 -7.92 14.34
N LYS A 330 -0.18 -7.24 15.24
CA LYS A 330 -0.28 -7.48 16.68
C LYS A 330 -0.63 -6.18 17.41
N ILE A 331 -1.67 -6.23 18.23
CA ILE A 331 -2.04 -5.13 19.14
C ILE A 331 -1.76 -5.60 20.56
N SER A 332 -0.76 -5.01 21.21
CA SER A 332 -0.29 -5.42 22.56
C SER A 332 -0.07 -6.93 22.72
N GLY A 333 0.42 -7.59 21.66
CA GLY A 333 0.69 -9.03 21.62
C GLY A 333 -0.48 -9.91 21.17
N MET A 334 -1.71 -9.38 21.07
CA MET A 334 -2.85 -10.10 20.49
C MET A 334 -2.78 -10.06 18.96
N ALA A 335 -2.99 -11.21 18.32
CA ALA A 335 -3.08 -11.31 16.87
C ALA A 335 -4.37 -10.67 16.38
N VAL A 336 -4.28 -9.80 15.38
CA VAL A 336 -5.41 -9.06 14.82
C VAL A 336 -5.28 -9.03 13.31
N ASP A 337 -6.36 -9.39 12.61
CA ASP A 337 -6.44 -9.18 11.18
C ASP A 337 -6.98 -7.77 10.90
N VAL A 338 -6.24 -7.01 10.10
CA VAL A 338 -6.57 -5.63 9.74
C VAL A 338 -7.00 -5.61 8.28
N PHE A 339 -8.25 -5.23 8.06
CA PHE A 339 -8.84 -5.09 6.73
C PHE A 339 -8.84 -3.61 6.37
N GLN A 340 -7.91 -3.23 5.49
CA GLN A 340 -7.87 -1.91 4.86
C GLN A 340 -8.81 -1.94 3.65
N VAL A 341 -9.90 -1.19 3.73
CA VAL A 341 -10.97 -1.18 2.71
C VAL A 341 -10.94 0.15 1.97
N GLN A 342 -10.65 0.09 0.67
CA GLN A 342 -10.76 1.24 -0.23
C GLN A 342 -12.19 1.31 -0.77
N LEU A 343 -12.91 2.39 -0.47
CA LEU A 343 -14.30 2.52 -0.85
C LEU A 343 -14.44 2.88 -2.33
N SER A 344 -15.25 2.11 -3.05
CA SER A 344 -15.63 2.37 -4.45
C SER A 344 -17.04 2.93 -4.58
N GLN A 345 -17.95 2.56 -3.66
CA GLN A 345 -19.32 3.03 -3.65
C GLN A 345 -19.82 3.21 -2.22
N LYS A 346 -20.57 4.30 -2.00
CA LYS A 346 -21.31 4.58 -0.77
C LYS A 346 -22.77 4.85 -1.13
N GLU A 347 -23.70 4.27 -0.39
CA GLU A 347 -25.12 4.48 -0.55
C GLU A 347 -25.74 4.79 0.81
N PHE A 348 -26.17 6.04 0.99
CA PHE A 348 -26.93 6.47 2.15
C PHE A 348 -28.40 6.69 1.79
N ILE A 349 -29.27 5.85 2.33
CA ILE A 349 -30.72 5.97 2.17
C ILE A 349 -31.24 6.83 3.31
N LYS A 350 -31.66 8.04 2.97
CA LYS A 350 -32.19 9.01 3.93
C LYS A 350 -33.52 8.51 4.50
N PRO A 351 -33.69 8.53 5.83
CA PRO A 351 -34.97 8.25 6.45
C PRO A 351 -35.97 9.38 6.16
N GLU A 352 -37.27 9.05 6.11
CA GLU A 352 -38.35 10.05 6.01
C GLU A 352 -38.58 10.74 7.35
N THR A 353 -38.52 9.97 8.44
CA THR A 353 -38.68 10.43 9.82
C THR A 353 -37.50 9.98 10.67
N VAL A 354 -37.03 10.85 11.57
CA VAL A 354 -35.94 10.56 12.52
C VAL A 354 -36.40 10.96 13.91
N SER A 355 -36.45 10.00 14.83
CA SER A 355 -36.75 10.26 16.24
C SER A 355 -35.60 11.02 16.91
N PRO A 356 -35.84 11.71 18.04
CA PRO A 356 -34.77 12.33 18.82
C PRO A 356 -33.62 11.36 19.13
N SER A 357 -33.96 10.12 19.49
CA SER A 357 -33.00 9.06 19.83
C SER A 357 -32.14 8.60 18.64
N ALA A 358 -32.70 8.61 17.43
CA ALA A 358 -31.96 8.24 16.23
C ALA A 358 -31.13 9.38 15.61
N MET A 359 -31.31 10.63 16.08
CA MET A 359 -30.71 11.81 15.46
C MET A 359 -29.17 11.81 15.54
N HIS A 360 -28.60 11.33 16.65
CA HIS A 360 -27.15 11.16 16.77
C HIS A 360 -26.59 10.27 15.66
N PHE A 361 -27.23 9.12 15.44
CA PHE A 361 -26.83 8.13 14.46
C PHE A 361 -26.98 8.63 13.02
N TYR A 362 -28.09 9.30 12.72
CA TYR A 362 -28.30 9.96 11.43
C TYR A 362 -27.15 10.92 11.09
N ARG A 363 -26.74 11.75 12.04
CA ARG A 363 -25.63 12.71 11.87
C ARG A 363 -24.29 12.00 11.71
N ALA A 364 -24.03 10.97 12.50
CA ALA A 364 -22.81 10.17 12.40
C ALA A 364 -22.67 9.52 11.02
N ILE A 365 -23.71 8.83 10.54
CA ILE A 365 -23.72 8.19 9.21
C ILE A 365 -23.58 9.23 8.10
N ARG A 366 -24.31 10.36 8.18
CA ARG A 366 -24.19 11.43 7.17
C ARG A 366 -22.78 12.01 7.11
N LYS A 367 -22.06 12.09 8.23
CA LYS A 367 -20.66 12.50 8.24
C LYS A 367 -19.78 11.48 7.51
N HIS A 368 -19.88 10.20 7.86
CA HIS A 368 -19.14 9.11 7.22
C HIS A 368 -19.37 9.06 5.69
N ASP A 369 -20.62 9.22 5.26
CA ASP A 369 -20.98 9.24 3.84
C ASP A 369 -20.23 10.31 3.04
N ILE A 370 -19.93 11.46 3.67
CA ILE A 370 -19.24 12.58 3.02
C ILE A 370 -17.71 12.44 3.12
N THR A 371 -17.18 12.07 4.29
CA THR A 371 -15.75 12.24 4.58
C THR A 371 -14.86 11.07 4.23
N ASP A 372 -15.41 9.85 4.22
CA ASP A 372 -14.55 8.66 4.28
C ASP A 372 -14.33 8.07 2.89
N GLU A 373 -13.07 7.83 2.55
CA GLU A 373 -12.62 7.19 1.32
C GLU A 373 -11.96 5.83 1.58
N GLU A 374 -11.44 5.64 2.79
CA GLU A 374 -10.75 4.44 3.25
C GLU A 374 -11.20 4.10 4.68
N LEU A 375 -11.48 2.83 4.95
CA LEU A 375 -11.93 2.33 6.25
C LEU A 375 -11.04 1.19 6.74
N TYR A 376 -10.86 1.10 8.07
CA TYR A 376 -10.09 0.04 8.71
C TYR A 376 -11.01 -0.77 9.63
N PHE A 377 -11.15 -2.06 9.35
CA PHE A 377 -11.84 -3.02 10.20
C PHE A 377 -10.82 -3.95 10.85
N TYR A 378 -11.05 -4.31 12.11
CA TYR A 378 -10.12 -5.15 12.87
C TYR A 378 -10.85 -6.39 13.35
N ARG A 379 -10.45 -7.58 12.89
CA ARG A 379 -10.94 -8.84 13.43
C ARG A 379 -10.00 -9.29 14.53
N VAL A 380 -10.47 -9.27 15.77
CA VAL A 380 -9.67 -9.53 16.99
C VAL A 380 -9.86 -10.94 17.53
N TYR A 381 -10.91 -11.63 17.08
CA TYR A 381 -11.20 -13.02 17.40
C TYR A 381 -12.01 -13.63 16.26
N THR A 382 -11.81 -14.92 16.01
CA THR A 382 -12.63 -15.69 15.07
C THR A 382 -12.64 -17.16 15.49
N ASP A 383 -13.80 -17.80 15.33
CA ASP A 383 -13.99 -19.24 15.43
C ASP A 383 -14.81 -19.75 14.23
N GLU A 384 -15.27 -21.01 14.27
CA GLU A 384 -16.02 -21.63 13.16
C GLU A 384 -17.40 -21.00 12.92
N LYS A 385 -17.97 -20.29 13.89
CA LYS A 385 -19.38 -19.81 13.86
C LYS A 385 -19.52 -18.33 14.11
N SER A 386 -18.44 -17.64 14.45
CA SER A 386 -18.48 -16.26 14.89
C SER A 386 -17.12 -15.57 14.78
N ALA A 387 -17.15 -14.25 14.85
CA ALA A 387 -15.95 -13.43 14.92
C ALA A 387 -16.22 -12.13 15.66
N VAL A 388 -15.20 -11.55 16.28
CA VAL A 388 -15.29 -10.25 16.93
C VAL A 388 -14.57 -9.23 16.08
N TRP A 389 -15.30 -8.17 15.76
CA TRP A 389 -14.83 -7.09 14.89
C TRP A 389 -14.90 -5.76 15.61
N ILE A 390 -13.87 -4.94 15.44
CA ILE A 390 -13.92 -3.50 15.70
C ILE A 390 -14.22 -2.82 14.38
N THR A 391 -15.37 -2.16 14.31
CA THR A 391 -15.85 -1.51 13.08
C THR A 391 -15.77 0.02 13.21
N PRO A 392 -15.35 0.73 12.15
CA PRO A 392 -15.21 2.19 12.21
C PRO A 392 -16.56 2.91 12.16
N ILE A 393 -17.62 2.22 11.71
CA ILE A 393 -18.98 2.75 11.55
C ILE A 393 -19.61 2.99 12.92
N LEU A 394 -20.26 4.15 13.10
CA LEU A 394 -20.85 4.59 14.39
C LEU A 394 -19.82 4.78 15.53
N GLY A 395 -18.55 4.95 15.19
CA GLY A 395 -17.47 5.30 16.10
C GLY A 395 -16.81 4.09 16.78
N SER A 396 -15.94 3.43 16.02
CA SER A 396 -14.97 2.41 16.49
C SER A 396 -15.55 1.43 17.54
N ILE A 397 -16.66 0.77 17.20
CA ILE A 397 -17.38 -0.13 18.10
C ILE A 397 -16.88 -1.56 17.95
N VAL A 398 -16.74 -2.27 19.08
CA VAL A 398 -16.56 -3.73 19.07
C VAL A 398 -17.91 -4.43 19.06
N ALA A 399 -18.05 -5.44 18.20
CA ALA A 399 -19.22 -6.29 18.16
C ALA A 399 -18.82 -7.74 17.83
N TRP A 400 -19.54 -8.68 18.43
CA TRP A 400 -19.50 -10.10 18.12
C TRP A 400 -20.50 -10.36 16.99
N TYR A 401 -19.99 -10.93 15.90
CA TYR A 401 -20.74 -11.28 14.71
C TYR A 401 -20.93 -12.78 14.67
N LYS A 402 -22.14 -13.20 14.29
CA LYS A 402 -22.35 -14.54 13.76
C LYS A 402 -21.69 -14.63 12.38
N TYR A 403 -21.00 -15.73 12.13
CA TYR A 403 -20.33 -16.01 10.87
C TYR A 403 -21.06 -17.14 10.15
N ASP A 404 -21.31 -16.94 8.85
CA ASP A 404 -21.87 -17.92 7.94
C ASP A 404 -21.07 -17.87 6.62
N GLN A 405 -20.86 -19.02 5.98
CA GLN A 405 -20.20 -19.13 4.69
C GLN A 405 -21.21 -19.54 3.62
N VAL A 406 -21.27 -18.80 2.51
CA VAL A 406 -22.19 -19.03 1.40
C VAL A 406 -21.38 -19.25 0.13
N ARG A 407 -21.71 -20.30 -0.63
CA ARG A 407 -21.17 -20.51 -1.99
C ARG A 407 -22.16 -19.91 -2.98
N ILE A 408 -21.64 -19.13 -3.94
CA ILE A 408 -22.40 -18.35 -4.92
C ILE A 408 -22.09 -18.83 -6.33
#